data_AF-A0A951GYW3-F1
#
_entry.id   AF-A0A951GYW3-F1
#
_cell.length_a   1.000
_cell.length_b   1.000
_cell.length_c   1.000
_cell.angle_alpha   90.00
_cell.angle_beta   90.00
_cell.angle_gamma   90.00
#
_symmetry.space_group_name_H-M   'P 1'
#
loop_
_entity.id
_entity.type
_entity.pdbx_description
1 polymer ?
#
loop_
_entity_poly.entity_id
_entity_poly.type
_entity_poly.pdbx_seq_one_letter_code
_entity_poly.pdbx_strand_id
1 'polypeptide(L)' 'MTLLPRSSGVLAHITSLPEGRLGAGAYRFVDWLADAGQSWWQVLPLGPPDRHRSPYKARSAFAAWRGLLADR' A
#
# COMPACT_ATOMS: atom_id res chain seq x y z
N MET A 1 -16.27 -16.40 -15.52
CA MET A 1 -15.53 -15.15 -15.25
C MET A 1 -16.50 -14.00 -15.33
N THR A 2 -16.91 -13.45 -14.18
CA THR A 2 -17.64 -12.18 -14.17
C THR A 2 -16.66 -11.06 -14.50
N LEU A 3 -17.06 -10.17 -15.42
CA LEU A 3 -16.32 -8.94 -15.69
C LEU A 3 -16.37 -8.07 -14.45
N LEU A 4 -15.22 -7.49 -14.07
CA LEU A 4 -15.17 -6.51 -12.99
C LEU A 4 -16.05 -5.30 -13.37
N PRO A 5 -16.83 -4.74 -12.42
CA PRO A 5 -17.60 -3.53 -12.68
C PRO A 5 -16.67 -2.36 -13.01
N ARG A 6 -17.15 -1.42 -13.83
CA ARG A 6 -16.39 -0.21 -14.16
C ARG A 6 -16.06 0.54 -12.87
N SER A 7 -14.78 0.69 -12.60
CA SER A 7 -14.25 1.29 -11.38
C SER A 7 -12.90 1.96 -11.67
N SER A 8 -12.43 2.78 -10.74
CA SER A 8 -11.10 3.41 -10.79
C SER A 8 -10.40 3.26 -9.45
N GLY A 9 -9.10 3.54 -9.44
CA GLY A 9 -8.28 3.49 -8.24
C GLY A 9 -6.95 4.18 -8.40
N VAL A 10 -6.17 4.16 -7.32
CA VAL A 10 -4.84 4.78 -7.25
C VAL A 10 -3.79 3.72 -6.97
N LEU A 11 -2.67 3.80 -7.70
CA LEU A 11 -1.44 3.10 -7.38
C LEU A 11 -0.56 4.01 -6.52
N ALA A 12 -0.39 3.66 -5.26
CA ALA A 12 0.51 4.37 -4.35
C ALA A 12 1.07 3.37 -3.33
N HIS A 13 2.39 3.24 -3.22
CA HIS A 13 2.95 2.40 -2.17
C HIS A 13 2.82 3.08 -0.79
N ILE A 14 2.70 2.30 0.29
CA ILE A 14 2.54 2.81 1.66
C ILE A 14 3.70 3.75 2.03
N THR A 15 4.91 3.47 1.55
CA THR A 15 6.11 4.31 1.79
C THR A 15 6.04 5.68 1.14
N SER A 16 5.11 5.91 0.21
CA SER A 16 4.89 7.21 -0.44
C SER A 16 3.85 8.07 0.28
N LEU A 17 3.17 7.51 1.28
CA LEU A 17 2.27 8.28 2.15
C LEU A 17 3.10 9.16 3.11
N PRO A 18 2.54 10.26 3.66
CA PRO A 18 3.31 11.22 4.45
C PRO A 18 4.10 10.59 5.61
N GLU A 19 3.51 9.63 6.32
CA GLU A 19 4.14 8.91 7.42
C GLU A 19 4.83 7.60 6.99
N GLY A 20 4.63 7.16 5.74
CA GLY A 20 5.24 5.94 5.20
C GLY A 20 4.81 4.64 5.89
N ARG A 21 3.71 4.66 6.65
CA ARG A 21 3.29 3.59 7.59
C ARG A 21 1.78 3.36 7.55
N LEU A 22 1.36 2.18 7.99
CA LEU A 22 -0.03 1.76 8.17
C LEU A 22 -0.65 2.34 9.46
N GLY A 23 -0.49 3.66 9.66
CA GLY A 23 -1.05 4.41 10.80
C GLY A 23 -2.13 5.40 10.36
N ALA A 24 -2.31 6.48 11.13
CA ALA A 24 -3.34 7.50 10.88
C ALA A 24 -3.31 8.05 9.44
N GLY A 25 -2.13 8.26 8.86
CA GLY A 25 -2.00 8.70 7.48
C GLY A 25 -2.53 7.73 6.43
N ALA A 26 -2.40 6.42 6.66
CA ALA A 26 -2.96 5.40 5.78
C ALA A 26 -4.49 5.38 5.86
N TYR A 27 -5.07 5.54 7.06
CA TYR A 27 -6.52 5.68 7.22
C TYR A 27 -7.03 6.93 6.50
N ARG A 28 -6.39 8.10 6.71
CA ARG A 28 -6.77 9.32 5.98
C ARG A 28 -6.66 9.17 4.46
N PHE A 29 -5.68 8.40 3.96
CA PHE A 29 -5.57 8.12 2.53
C PHE A 29 -6.73 7.25 2.02
N VAL A 30 -7.16 6.25 2.79
CA VAL A 30 -8.33 5.42 2.47
C VAL A 30 -9.62 6.24 2.51
N ASP A 31 -9.79 7.11 3.51
CA ASP A 31 -10.93 8.01 3.60
C ASP A 31 -10.98 8.94 2.38
N TRP A 32 -9.84 9.52 1.99
CA TRP A 32 -9.72 10.34 0.79
C TRP A 32 -10.04 9.55 -0.50
N LEU A 33 -9.58 8.30 -0.62
CA LEU A 33 -9.94 7.44 -1.76
C LEU A 33 -11.44 7.23 -1.84
N ALA A 34 -12.09 6.94 -0.72
CA ALA A 34 -13.53 6.75 -0.63
C ALA A 34 -14.29 8.03 -1.02
N ASP A 35 -13.89 9.18 -0.48
CA ASP A 35 -14.48 10.49 -0.81
C ASP A 35 -14.30 10.85 -2.29
N ALA A 36 -13.17 10.45 -2.89
CA ALA A 36 -12.88 10.64 -4.31
C ALA A 36 -13.54 9.58 -5.23
N GLY A 37 -14.38 8.69 -4.70
CA GLY A 37 -15.08 7.65 -5.45
C GLY A 37 -14.16 6.55 -6.00
N GLN A 38 -12.93 6.42 -5.49
CA GLN A 38 -11.99 5.37 -5.87
C GLN A 38 -12.36 4.06 -5.17
N SER A 39 -12.34 2.96 -5.92
CA SER A 39 -12.70 1.63 -5.39
C SER A 39 -11.48 0.73 -5.18
N TRP A 40 -10.30 1.15 -5.66
CA TRP A 40 -9.08 0.35 -5.59
C TRP A 40 -7.90 1.16 -5.07
N TRP A 41 -7.14 0.54 -4.19
CA TRP A 41 -5.79 0.97 -3.83
C TRP A 41 -4.82 -0.15 -4.19
N GLN A 42 -3.96 0.11 -5.18
CA GLN A 42 -2.90 -0.82 -5.55
C GLN A 42 -1.59 -0.42 -4.83
N VAL A 43 -0.88 -1.43 -4.33
CA VAL A 43 0.43 -1.30 -3.69
C VAL A 43 1.46 -2.20 -4.37
N LEU A 44 2.74 -1.88 -4.19
CA LEU A 44 3.88 -2.75 -4.49
C LEU A 44 3.99 -3.87 -3.41
N PRO A 45 4.86 -4.88 -3.59
CA PRO A 45 5.03 -5.94 -2.59
C PRO A 45 5.41 -5.40 -1.21
N LEU A 46 4.82 -5.99 -0.16
CA LEU A 46 4.93 -5.51 1.23
C LEU A 46 6.16 -6.03 1.98
N GLY A 47 7.01 -6.82 1.34
CA GLY A 47 8.22 -7.37 1.95
C GLY A 47 9.27 -6.29 2.21
N PRO A 48 10.24 -6.55 3.10
CA PRO A 48 11.36 -5.63 3.30
C PRO A 48 12.12 -5.45 1.99
N PRO A 49 12.42 -4.22 1.56
CA PRO A 49 13.11 -3.98 0.32
C PRO A 49 14.57 -4.44 0.40
N ASP A 50 15.18 -4.69 -0.76
CA ASP A 50 16.61 -5.01 -0.81
C ASP A 50 17.51 -3.78 -0.56
N ARG A 51 18.83 -3.97 -0.64
CA ARG A 51 19.82 -2.89 -0.49
C ARG A 51 19.67 -1.76 -1.52
N HIS A 52 18.98 -2.01 -2.64
CA HIS A 52 18.70 -1.03 -3.70
C HIS A 52 17.29 -0.45 -3.57
N ARG A 53 16.61 -0.70 -2.45
CA ARG A 53 15.24 -0.25 -2.13
C ARG A 53 14.16 -0.88 -3.03
N SER A 54 14.43 -2.02 -3.67
CA SER A 54 13.43 -2.72 -4.49
C SER A 54 12.50 -3.56 -3.63
N PRO A 55 11.16 -3.35 -3.69
CA PRO A 55 10.18 -4.19 -2.97
C PRO A 55 10.00 -5.57 -3.62
N TYR A 56 10.47 -5.76 -4.86
CA TYR A 56 10.34 -7.01 -5.60
C TYR A 56 11.41 -8.06 -5.24
N LYS A 57 12.37 -7.70 -4.38
CA LYS A 57 13.46 -8.59 -3.98
C LYS A 57 13.52 -8.78 -2.46
N ALA A 58 12.40 -9.24 -1.90
CA ALA A 58 12.31 -9.62 -0.50
C ALA A 58 12.91 -11.01 -0.23
N ARG A 59 13.45 -11.22 0.98
CA ARG A 59 13.98 -12.53 1.42
C ARG A 59 12.90 -13.59 1.71
N SER A 60 11.65 -13.17 1.79
CA SER A 60 10.50 -14.04 2.07
C SER A 60 9.34 -13.65 1.16
N ALA A 61 8.67 -14.65 0.60
CA ALA A 61 7.43 -14.48 -0.15
C ALA A 61 6.19 -14.30 0.77
N PHE A 62 6.34 -14.55 2.08
CA PHE A 62 5.24 -14.56 3.05
C PHE A 62 5.31 -13.39 4.04
N ALA A 63 6.52 -12.98 4.44
CA ALA A 63 6.69 -11.95 5.45
C ALA A 63 6.48 -10.54 4.87
N ALA A 64 5.80 -9.69 5.65
CA ALA A 64 5.74 -8.25 5.41
C ALA A 64 6.84 -7.50 6.18
N TRP A 65 7.10 -6.26 5.78
CA TRP A 65 8.10 -5.40 6.41
C TRP A 65 7.57 -4.74 7.69
N ARG A 66 8.26 -4.97 8.81
CA ARG A 66 7.95 -4.30 10.09
C ARG A 66 8.05 -2.76 10.02
N GLY A 67 8.80 -2.22 9.05
CA GLY A 67 8.90 -0.78 8.82
C GLY A 67 7.58 -0.13 8.40
N LEU A 68 6.59 -0.92 7.95
CA LEU A 68 5.27 -0.43 7.57
C LEU A 68 4.29 -0.37 8.74
N LEU A 69 4.62 -0.91 9.91
CA LEU A 69 3.71 -0.88 11.07
C LEU A 69 3.50 0.57 11.54
N ALA A 70 2.27 0.85 12.00
CA ALA A 70 1.99 2.05 12.77
C ALA A 70 2.91 2.13 14.00
N ASP A 71 3.19 3.35 14.44
CA ASP A 71 3.79 3.55 15.76
C ASP A 71 2.80 3.05 16.83
N ARG A 72 3.35 2.52 17.93
CA ARG A 72 2.55 2.03 19.06
C ARG A 72 1.90 3.18 19.81
#